data_AF-A0A848F349-F1
#
_entry.id   AF-A0A848F349-F1
#
_cell.length_a   1.000
_cell.length_b   1.000
_cell.length_c   1.000
_cell.angle_alpha   90.00
_cell.angle_beta   90.00
_cell.angle_gamma   90.00
#
_symmetry.space_group_name_H-M   'P 1'
#
loop_
_entity.id
_entity.type
_entity.pdbx_description
1 polymer ?
#
loop_
_entity_poly.entity_id
_entity_poly.type
_entity_poly.pdbx_seq_one_letter_code
_entity_poly.pdbx_strand_id
1 'polypeptide(L)'
;GLNWRGVGEAEIAAWRNRMLSQPSPHTKRPYARSTVNDRVRTVCRFYAWAQGRGWIEALPFHFVDVRVGSGRRQAFLAHVDARPGVVAANILTVAEHERLPRPLRVDQLRRVFALLEMPYRLMAEWALATGLRRKELCGLAVFQVPETAHLDDEDHPLVGVPLTITKGDKPRTIYPPIRLVDRTQRYIDEVRTP
;
A
#
# COMPACT_ATOMS: atom_id res chain seq x y z
N GLY A 1 32.18 12.37 -8.19
CA GLY A 1 30.98 11.92 -7.46
C GLY A 1 31.15 12.19 -5.97
N LEU A 2 30.07 12.37 -5.22
CA LEU A 2 30.13 12.55 -3.76
C LEU A 2 30.52 11.23 -3.08
N ASN A 3 31.45 11.30 -2.11
CA ASN A 3 31.75 10.16 -1.25
C ASN A 3 30.61 9.97 -0.24
N TRP A 4 29.90 8.85 -0.32
CA TRP A 4 28.74 8.58 0.53
C TRP A 4 29.05 8.56 2.02
N ARG A 5 30.31 8.27 2.42
CA ARG A 5 30.75 8.30 3.83
C ARG A 5 30.89 9.72 4.39
N GLY A 6 31.10 10.71 3.53
CA GLY A 6 31.28 12.13 3.92
C GLY A 6 30.02 12.97 3.75
N VAL A 7 28.89 12.35 3.43
CA VAL A 7 27.59 13.04 3.31
C VAL A 7 27.09 13.39 4.70
N GLY A 8 26.74 14.65 4.93
CA GLY A 8 26.10 15.11 6.16
C GLY A 8 24.64 15.47 5.96
N GLU A 9 24.06 16.08 6.99
CA GLU A 9 22.65 16.47 7.01
C GLU A 9 22.34 17.50 5.92
N ALA A 10 23.25 18.45 5.70
CA ALA A 10 23.10 19.52 4.73
C ALA A 10 22.99 18.99 3.29
N GLU A 11 23.78 17.99 2.92
CA GLU A 11 23.72 17.37 1.59
C GLU A 11 22.40 16.64 1.36
N ILE A 12 21.92 15.90 2.37
CA ILE A 12 20.65 15.17 2.29
C ILE A 12 19.48 16.17 2.26
N ALA A 13 19.53 17.23 3.06
CA ALA A 13 18.54 18.31 3.05
C ALA A 13 18.51 19.04 1.70
N ALA A 14 19.67 19.34 1.11
CA ALA A 14 19.76 19.95 -0.21
C ALA A 14 19.17 19.03 -1.29
N TRP A 15 19.48 17.74 -1.24
CA TRP A 15 18.89 16.73 -2.15
C TRP A 15 17.36 16.63 -2.00
N ARG A 16 16.86 16.58 -0.77
CA ARG A 16 15.43 16.63 -0.46
C ARG A 16 14.76 17.88 -1.02
N ASN A 17 15.36 19.06 -0.80
CA ASN A 17 14.83 20.34 -1.24
C ASN A 17 14.80 20.44 -2.77
N ARG A 18 15.80 19.90 -3.48
CA ARG A 18 15.75 19.78 -4.95
C ARG A 18 14.56 18.96 -5.43
N MET A 19 14.20 17.87 -4.75
CA MET A 19 13.02 17.08 -5.12
C MET A 19 11.69 17.83 -4.87
N LEU A 20 11.65 18.73 -3.89
CA LEU A 20 10.47 19.55 -3.61
C LEU A 20 10.24 20.65 -4.66
N SER A 21 11.30 21.15 -5.30
CA SER A 21 11.22 22.27 -6.25
C SER A 21 11.32 21.85 -7.70
N GLN A 22 12.13 20.84 -8.03
CA GLN A 22 12.42 20.48 -9.41
C GLN A 22 11.42 19.47 -9.99
N PRO A 23 11.04 19.61 -11.28
CA PRO A 23 10.21 18.63 -11.97
C PRO A 23 10.82 17.23 -11.95
N SER A 24 10.01 16.23 -11.61
CA SER A 24 10.37 14.83 -11.80
C SER A 24 10.58 14.52 -13.28
N PRO A 25 11.56 13.68 -13.65
CA PRO A 25 11.73 13.23 -15.03
C PRO A 25 10.48 12.54 -15.61
N HIS A 26 9.71 11.83 -14.77
CA HIS A 26 8.57 11.02 -15.19
C HIS A 26 7.28 11.83 -15.32
N THR A 27 6.94 12.62 -14.30
CA THR A 27 5.66 13.36 -14.26
C THR A 27 5.77 14.80 -14.74
N LYS A 28 7.00 15.30 -14.96
CA LYS A 28 7.30 16.72 -15.27
C LYS A 28 6.73 17.71 -14.25
N ARG A 29 6.46 17.24 -13.03
CA ARG A 29 5.97 18.02 -11.88
C ARG A 29 6.85 17.75 -10.66
N PRO A 30 6.95 18.68 -9.69
CA PRO A 30 7.65 18.42 -8.44
C PRO A 30 7.13 17.16 -7.73
N TYR A 31 8.00 16.51 -6.96
CA TYR A 31 7.60 15.30 -6.23
C TYR A 31 6.60 15.64 -5.12
N ALA A 32 5.62 14.75 -4.90
CA ALA A 32 4.78 14.84 -3.72
C ALA A 32 5.62 14.70 -2.44
N ARG A 33 5.25 15.41 -1.37
CA ARG A 33 5.95 15.34 -0.07
C ARG A 33 6.07 13.91 0.45
N SER A 34 5.06 13.07 0.25
CA SER A 34 5.09 11.65 0.62
C SER A 34 6.19 10.89 -0.12
N THR A 35 6.34 11.13 -1.43
CA THR A 35 7.42 10.54 -2.24
C THR A 35 8.80 11.03 -1.79
N VAL A 36 8.92 12.31 -1.46
CA VAL A 36 10.16 12.88 -0.90
C VAL A 36 10.50 12.23 0.44
N ASN A 37 9.52 12.14 1.35
CA ASN A 37 9.67 11.52 2.66
C ASN A 37 10.04 10.05 2.56
N ASP A 38 9.44 9.29 1.65
CA ASP A 38 9.79 7.87 1.44
C ASP A 38 11.22 7.71 0.92
N ARG A 39 11.66 8.58 0.01
CA ARG A 39 13.06 8.58 -0.46
C ARG A 39 14.04 8.95 0.65
N VAL A 40 13.77 10.00 1.42
CA VAL A 40 14.56 10.38 2.60
C VAL A 40 14.63 9.23 3.59
N ARG A 41 13.49 8.59 3.90
CA ARG A 41 13.41 7.44 4.81
C ARG A 41 14.30 6.28 4.34
N THR A 42 14.32 5.98 3.05
CA THR A 42 15.20 4.94 2.48
C THR A 42 16.67 5.27 2.67
N VAL A 43 17.09 6.50 2.37
CA VAL A 43 18.48 6.95 2.60
C VAL A 43 18.84 6.86 4.08
N CYS A 44 17.95 7.29 4.96
CA CYS A 44 18.20 7.26 6.40
C CYS A 44 18.29 5.82 6.95
N ARG A 45 17.46 4.90 6.44
CA ARG A 45 17.56 3.46 6.74
C ARG A 45 18.88 2.86 6.27
N PHE A 46 19.38 3.28 5.10
CA PHE A 46 20.67 2.84 4.61
C PHE A 46 21.81 3.26 5.55
N TYR A 47 21.85 4.52 5.98
CA TYR A 47 22.88 4.98 6.94
C TYR A 47 22.77 4.32 8.31
N ALA A 48 21.54 4.10 8.82
CA ALA A 48 21.33 3.34 10.05
C ALA A 48 21.86 1.90 9.93
N TRP A 49 21.60 1.24 8.80
CA TRP A 49 22.14 -0.08 8.53
C TRP A 49 23.69 -0.06 8.40
N ALA A 50 24.25 0.94 7.72
CA ALA A 50 25.70 1.08 7.55
C ALA A 50 26.43 1.34 8.88
N GLN A 51 25.84 2.16 9.75
CA GLN A 51 26.34 2.38 11.11
C GLN A 51 26.27 1.08 11.93
N GLY A 52 25.16 0.34 11.86
CA GLY A 52 25.04 -0.97 12.52
C GLY A 52 26.04 -2.02 12.01
N ARG A 53 26.60 -1.82 10.81
CA ARG A 53 27.70 -2.63 10.24
C ARG A 53 29.10 -2.09 10.58
N GLY A 54 29.20 -0.95 11.27
CA GLY A 54 30.47 -0.30 11.61
C GLY A 54 31.17 0.38 10.43
N TRP A 55 30.47 0.65 9.32
CA TRP A 55 31.09 1.26 8.12
C TRP A 55 31.24 2.78 8.20
N ILE A 56 30.53 3.37 9.16
CA ILE A 56 30.55 4.77 9.56
C ILE A 56 30.39 4.81 11.07
N GLU A 57 30.95 5.83 11.70
CA GLU A 57 30.90 5.99 13.17
C GLU A 57 29.59 6.66 13.61
N ALA A 58 29.10 7.63 12.82
CA ALA A 58 27.95 8.44 13.16
C ALA A 58 26.93 8.52 12.00
N LEU A 59 25.66 8.77 12.35
CA LEU A 59 24.61 9.04 11.38
C LEU A 59 24.75 10.46 10.81
N PRO A 60 24.44 10.67 9.52
CA PRO A 60 24.48 12.00 8.90
C PRO A 60 23.19 12.81 9.15
N PHE A 61 22.41 12.42 10.16
CA PHE A 61 21.17 13.08 10.56
C PHE A 61 20.87 12.70 12.00
N HIS A 62 19.95 13.44 12.61
CA HIS A 62 19.44 13.16 13.95
C HIS A 62 17.91 13.07 13.97
N PHE A 63 17.39 12.58 15.08
CA PHE A 63 15.96 12.55 15.35
C PHE A 63 15.57 13.73 16.23
N VAL A 64 14.38 14.28 15.97
CA VAL A 64 13.78 15.33 16.77
C VAL A 64 12.39 14.90 17.23
N ASP A 65 12.02 15.34 18.43
CA ASP A 65 10.70 15.12 18.97
C ASP A 65 9.69 16.01 18.25
N VAL A 66 8.75 15.41 17.54
CA VAL A 66 7.69 16.12 16.82
C VAL A 66 6.35 15.86 17.48
N ARG A 67 5.62 16.94 17.78
CA ARG A 67 4.22 16.86 18.20
C ARG A 67 3.34 16.53 17.00
N VAL A 68 2.76 15.34 17.00
CA VAL A 68 1.76 14.91 16.04
C VAL A 68 0.41 15.44 16.53
N GLY A 69 -0.28 16.23 15.70
CA GLY A 69 -1.60 16.77 16.04
C GLY A 69 -2.58 15.67 16.46
N SER A 70 -3.45 15.99 17.41
CA SER A 70 -4.45 15.11 18.05
C SER A 70 -5.48 14.46 17.10
N GLY A 71 -5.40 14.73 15.79
CA GLY A 71 -6.28 14.20 14.75
C GLY A 71 -5.85 12.86 14.13
N ARG A 72 -4.65 12.33 14.43
CA ARG A 72 -4.38 10.90 14.12
C ARG A 72 -5.25 10.06 15.03
N ARG A 73 -6.03 9.13 14.46
CA ARG A 73 -6.85 8.14 15.19
C ARG A 73 -6.12 7.74 16.46
N GLN A 74 -6.67 8.16 17.61
CA GLN A 74 -6.15 7.71 18.89
C GLN A 74 -6.10 6.20 18.82
N ALA A 75 -4.89 5.63 18.93
CA ALA A 75 -4.77 4.19 19.09
C ALA A 75 -5.64 3.79 20.28
N PHE A 76 -6.23 2.60 20.25
CA PHE A 76 -7.17 2.13 21.28
C PHE A 76 -6.63 2.26 22.72
N LEU A 77 -5.30 2.36 22.90
CA LEU A 77 -4.60 2.55 24.18
C LEU A 77 -3.86 3.90 24.32
N ALA A 78 -4.24 4.93 23.56
CA ALA A 78 -3.57 6.23 23.59
C ALA A 78 -3.61 6.96 24.95
N HIS A 79 -4.51 6.54 25.85
CA HIS A 79 -4.64 7.04 27.23
C HIS A 79 -3.65 6.41 28.22
N VAL A 80 -2.93 5.35 27.82
CA VAL A 80 -1.90 4.69 28.65
C VAL A 80 -0.52 5.34 28.43
N ASP A 81 -0.36 6.14 27.37
CA ASP A 81 0.91 6.75 27.01
C ASP A 81 1.09 8.08 27.76
N ALA A 82 2.15 8.19 28.57
CA ALA A 82 2.44 9.36 29.39
C ALA A 82 2.86 10.61 28.56
N ARG A 83 3.13 10.43 27.26
CA ARG A 83 3.42 11.52 26.31
C ARG A 83 2.62 11.35 25.00
N PRO A 84 1.28 11.45 25.04
CA PRO A 84 0.46 11.23 23.86
C PRO A 84 0.79 12.29 22.81
N GLY A 85 1.19 11.84 21.62
CA GLY A 85 1.40 12.71 20.46
C GLY A 85 2.80 13.28 20.29
N VAL A 86 3.84 12.83 21.01
CA VAL A 86 5.23 13.13 20.66
C VAL A 86 5.87 11.91 20.00
N VAL A 87 6.40 12.07 18.79
CA VAL A 87 7.09 10.99 18.06
C VAL A 87 8.46 11.49 17.62
N ALA A 88 9.49 10.68 17.86
CA ALA A 88 10.82 10.91 17.29
C ALA A 88 10.74 10.78 15.76
N ALA A 89 10.89 11.89 15.06
CA ALA A 89 10.93 11.95 13.61
C ALA A 89 12.34 12.30 13.15
N ASN A 90 12.74 11.80 11.99
CA ASN A 90 13.98 12.25 11.36
C ASN A 90 13.85 13.74 11.01
N ILE A 91 14.82 14.57 11.38
CA ILE A 91 14.84 16.02 11.12
C ILE A 91 14.66 16.37 9.63
N LEU A 92 15.05 15.45 8.74
CA LEU A 92 14.93 15.61 7.31
C LEU A 92 13.50 15.37 6.78
N THR A 93 12.58 14.85 7.61
CA THR A 93 11.19 14.60 7.23
C THR A 93 10.45 15.91 6.98
N VAL A 94 9.75 16.01 5.85
CA VAL A 94 8.94 17.16 5.49
C VAL A 94 7.54 16.99 6.05
N ALA A 95 7.00 18.01 6.73
CA ALA A 95 5.63 18.00 7.20
C ALA A 95 4.64 17.80 6.04
N GLU A 96 3.72 16.84 6.20
CA GLU A 96 2.68 16.55 5.23
C GLU A 96 1.34 16.29 5.92
N HIS A 97 0.26 16.66 5.23
CA HIS A 97 -1.10 16.37 5.68
C HIS A 97 -1.51 14.99 5.15
N GLU A 98 -2.15 14.20 6.01
CA GLU A 98 -2.70 12.91 5.62
C GLU A 98 -3.78 13.10 4.55
N ARG A 99 -3.62 12.40 3.42
CA ARG A 99 -4.65 12.31 2.40
C ARG A 99 -5.49 11.07 2.67
N LEU A 100 -6.71 11.29 3.16
CA LEU A 100 -7.64 10.20 3.37
C LEU A 100 -8.01 9.57 2.02
N PRO A 101 -8.10 8.22 1.94
CA PRO A 101 -8.69 7.56 0.79
C PRO A 101 -10.08 8.13 0.51
N ARG A 102 -10.39 8.43 -0.76
CA ARG A 102 -11.72 8.88 -1.17
C ARG A 102 -12.51 7.67 -1.65
N PRO A 103 -13.39 7.06 -0.83
CA PRO A 103 -14.19 5.94 -1.28
C PRO A 103 -15.14 6.37 -2.40
N LEU A 104 -15.41 5.46 -3.33
CA LEU A 104 -16.43 5.65 -4.35
C LEU A 104 -17.81 5.49 -3.73
N ARG A 105 -18.74 6.38 -4.09
CA ARG A 105 -20.15 6.24 -3.75
C ARG A 105 -20.80 5.14 -4.62
N VAL A 106 -21.95 4.64 -4.19
CA VAL A 106 -22.68 3.57 -4.89
C VAL A 106 -23.01 3.95 -6.34
N ASP A 107 -23.42 5.20 -6.60
CA ASP A 107 -23.71 5.70 -7.95
C ASP A 107 -22.45 5.79 -8.83
N GLN A 108 -21.30 6.10 -8.23
CA GLN A 108 -20.02 6.13 -8.94
C GLN A 108 -19.56 4.71 -9.28
N LEU A 109 -19.70 3.77 -8.34
CA LEU A 109 -19.43 2.36 -8.58
C LEU A 109 -20.30 1.83 -9.73
N ARG A 110 -21.61 2.08 -9.71
CA ARG A 110 -22.52 1.68 -10.81
C ARG A 110 -22.04 2.20 -12.17
N ARG A 111 -21.62 3.46 -12.24
CA ARG A 111 -21.06 4.06 -13.47
C ARG A 111 -19.77 3.38 -13.93
N VAL A 112 -18.87 3.04 -13.01
CA VAL A 112 -17.65 2.30 -13.32
C VAL A 112 -18.00 0.91 -13.86
N PHE A 113 -18.85 0.14 -13.17
CA PHE A 113 -19.23 -1.21 -13.60
C PHE A 113 -19.99 -1.24 -14.93
N ALA A 114 -20.72 -0.17 -15.27
CA ALA A 114 -21.38 -0.04 -16.58
C ALA A 114 -20.40 0.08 -17.75
N LEU A 115 -19.17 0.55 -17.50
CA LEU A 115 -18.14 0.75 -18.53
C LEU A 115 -17.09 -0.37 -18.58
N LEU A 116 -17.16 -1.34 -17.67
CA LEU A 116 -16.19 -2.44 -17.61
C LEU A 116 -16.71 -3.65 -18.38
N GLU A 117 -15.94 -4.09 -19.37
CA GLU A 117 -16.12 -5.36 -20.07
C GLU A 117 -15.40 -6.50 -19.36
N MET A 118 -15.66 -7.74 -19.76
CA MET A 118 -14.91 -8.91 -19.27
C MET A 118 -13.47 -8.88 -19.82
N PRO A 119 -12.45 -9.27 -19.03
CA PRO A 119 -12.52 -9.76 -17.64
C PRO A 119 -12.50 -8.66 -16.57
N TYR A 120 -12.32 -7.39 -16.95
CA TYR A 120 -12.11 -6.28 -16.01
C TYR A 120 -13.30 -6.05 -15.08
N ARG A 121 -14.52 -6.32 -15.55
CA ARG A 121 -15.72 -6.30 -14.72
C ARG A 121 -15.62 -7.29 -13.56
N LEU A 122 -15.29 -8.54 -13.87
CA LEU A 122 -15.12 -9.60 -12.86
C LEU A 122 -13.99 -9.26 -11.89
N MET A 123 -12.86 -8.78 -12.41
CA MET A 123 -11.75 -8.27 -11.61
C MET A 123 -12.18 -7.18 -10.61
N ALA A 124 -13.00 -6.23 -11.05
CA ALA A 124 -13.53 -5.17 -10.19
C ALA A 124 -14.52 -5.71 -9.14
N GLU A 125 -15.34 -6.71 -9.48
CA GLU A 125 -16.25 -7.37 -8.53
C GLU A 125 -15.45 -8.07 -7.42
N TRP A 126 -14.39 -8.80 -7.76
CA TRP A 126 -13.46 -9.40 -6.79
C TRP A 126 -12.82 -8.36 -5.88
N ALA A 127 -12.30 -7.26 -6.45
CA ALA A 127 -11.69 -6.19 -5.66
C ALA A 127 -12.69 -5.54 -4.70
N LEU A 128 -13.93 -5.31 -5.15
CA LEU A 128 -14.99 -4.70 -4.34
C LEU A 128 -15.47 -5.62 -3.21
N ALA A 129 -15.70 -6.91 -3.50
CA ALA A 129 -16.26 -7.86 -2.55
C ALA A 129 -15.26 -8.31 -1.48
N THR A 130 -13.97 -8.41 -1.83
CA THR A 130 -12.96 -9.04 -0.96
C THR A 130 -11.81 -8.13 -0.56
N GLY A 131 -11.74 -6.92 -1.11
CA GLY A 131 -10.68 -5.95 -0.83
C GLY A 131 -9.30 -6.38 -1.34
N LEU A 132 -9.27 -7.23 -2.37
CA LEU A 132 -8.01 -7.70 -2.98
C LEU A 132 -7.17 -6.53 -3.49
N ARG A 133 -5.87 -6.60 -3.22
CA ARG A 133 -4.89 -5.73 -3.88
C ARG A 133 -4.73 -6.17 -5.33
N ARG A 134 -4.42 -5.22 -6.21
CA ARG A 134 -4.14 -5.51 -7.63
C ARG A 134 -3.17 -6.69 -7.84
N LYS A 135 -2.10 -6.80 -7.03
CA LYS A 135 -1.14 -7.91 -7.12
C LYS A 135 -1.76 -9.27 -6.75
N GLU A 136 -2.61 -9.29 -5.72
CA GLU A 136 -3.31 -10.50 -5.28
C GLU A 136 -4.32 -10.94 -6.35
N LEU A 137 -5.07 -9.98 -6.91
CA LEU A 137 -6.03 -10.24 -7.98
C LEU A 137 -5.37 -10.75 -9.27
N CYS A 138 -4.29 -10.10 -9.72
CA CYS A 138 -3.52 -10.54 -10.88
C CYS A 138 -2.73 -11.84 -10.62
N GLY A 139 -2.57 -12.23 -9.35
CA GLY A 139 -1.91 -13.46 -8.94
C GLY A 139 -2.87 -14.64 -8.71
N LEU A 140 -4.19 -14.44 -8.87
CA LEU A 140 -5.19 -15.48 -8.68
C LEU A 140 -5.10 -16.50 -9.83
N ALA A 141 -4.84 -17.75 -9.50
CA ALA A 141 -4.76 -18.86 -10.45
C ALA A 141 -6.05 -19.68 -10.49
N VAL A 142 -6.29 -20.36 -11.62
CA VAL A 142 -7.50 -21.17 -11.86
C VAL A 142 -7.70 -22.23 -10.78
N PHE A 143 -6.63 -22.95 -10.40
CA PHE A 143 -6.71 -23.99 -9.37
C PHE A 143 -7.10 -23.47 -7.97
N GLN A 144 -7.01 -22.15 -7.74
CA GLN A 144 -7.41 -21.53 -6.48
C GLN A 144 -8.91 -21.18 -6.47
N VAL A 145 -9.57 -21.18 -7.63
CA VAL A 145 -11.01 -20.96 -7.74
C VAL A 145 -11.69 -22.31 -7.47
N PRO A 146 -12.31 -22.51 -6.28
CA PRO A 146 -12.92 -23.78 -5.93
C PRO A 146 -14.14 -24.01 -6.81
N GLU A 147 -14.44 -25.27 -7.13
CA GLU A 147 -15.71 -25.67 -7.76
C GLU A 147 -16.85 -25.53 -6.75
N THR A 148 -17.97 -24.98 -7.19
CA THR A 148 -19.10 -24.60 -6.31
C THR A 148 -20.43 -25.17 -6.78
N ALA A 149 -20.46 -25.93 -7.89
CA ALA A 149 -21.68 -26.48 -8.48
C ALA A 149 -22.50 -27.38 -7.53
N HIS A 150 -21.87 -27.91 -6.48
CA HIS A 150 -22.48 -28.78 -5.47
C HIS A 150 -22.86 -28.05 -4.17
N LEU A 151 -22.60 -26.75 -4.07
CA LEU A 151 -22.86 -25.95 -2.88
C LEU A 151 -24.11 -25.09 -3.07
N ASP A 152 -24.94 -25.03 -2.04
CA ASP A 152 -26.09 -24.12 -1.99
C ASP A 152 -25.67 -22.74 -1.44
N ASP A 153 -26.21 -21.66 -2.02
CA ASP A 153 -25.92 -20.26 -1.64
C ASP A 153 -26.49 -19.89 -0.27
N GLU A 154 -27.60 -20.49 0.16
CA GLU A 154 -28.16 -20.25 1.50
C GLU A 154 -27.25 -20.83 2.59
N ASP A 155 -26.68 -22.01 2.34
CA ASP A 155 -25.81 -22.71 3.29
C ASP A 155 -24.35 -22.22 3.22
N HIS A 156 -23.87 -21.85 2.04
CA HIS A 156 -22.48 -21.46 1.77
C HIS A 156 -22.38 -20.10 1.06
N PRO A 157 -22.89 -19.01 1.68
CA PRO A 157 -22.95 -17.70 1.02
C PRO A 157 -21.56 -17.13 0.73
N LEU A 158 -20.53 -17.56 1.47
CA LEU A 158 -19.13 -17.18 1.27
C LEU A 158 -18.24 -18.42 1.16
N VAL A 159 -17.32 -18.42 0.19
CA VAL A 159 -16.43 -19.56 -0.06
C VAL A 159 -14.99 -19.17 0.21
N GLY A 160 -14.25 -20.00 0.94
CA GLY A 160 -12.84 -19.75 1.25
C GLY A 160 -11.94 -19.94 0.02
N VAL A 161 -11.21 -18.89 -0.36
CA VAL A 161 -10.23 -18.92 -1.46
C VAL A 161 -8.84 -18.58 -0.90
N PRO A 162 -7.87 -19.52 -0.96
CA PRO A 162 -6.52 -19.28 -0.46
C PRO A 162 -5.73 -18.39 -1.43
N LEU A 163 -4.97 -17.43 -0.90
CA LEU A 163 -4.07 -16.57 -1.67
C LEU A 163 -2.62 -16.82 -1.28
N THR A 164 -1.80 -17.13 -2.27
CA THR A 164 -0.35 -17.37 -2.12
C THR A 164 0.48 -16.15 -2.50
N ILE A 165 0.05 -15.37 -3.51
CA ILE A 165 0.71 -14.13 -3.93
C ILE A 165 0.13 -12.95 -3.13
N THR A 166 0.82 -12.54 -2.07
CA THR A 166 0.38 -11.44 -1.20
C THR A 166 1.48 -10.41 -0.94
N LYS A 167 1.15 -9.36 -0.20
CA LYS A 167 2.15 -8.39 0.26
C LYS A 167 2.99 -9.01 1.39
N GLY A 168 4.30 -9.11 1.19
CA GLY A 168 5.22 -9.66 2.18
C GLY A 168 5.16 -11.19 2.29
N ASP A 169 4.65 -11.86 1.25
CA ASP A 169 4.60 -13.32 1.09
C ASP A 169 3.98 -14.07 2.27
N LYS A 170 3.00 -13.44 2.94
CA LYS A 170 2.20 -14.06 4.00
C LYS A 170 0.89 -14.58 3.40
N PRO A 171 0.67 -15.90 3.32
CA PRO A 171 -0.58 -16.45 2.80
C PRO A 171 -1.78 -15.98 3.62
N ARG A 172 -2.94 -15.83 2.96
CA ARG A 172 -4.21 -15.55 3.63
C ARG A 172 -5.37 -16.13 2.83
N THR A 173 -6.48 -16.37 3.51
CA THR A 173 -7.74 -16.75 2.86
C THR A 173 -8.64 -15.54 2.73
N ILE A 174 -9.33 -15.44 1.60
CA ILE A 174 -10.45 -14.50 1.39
C ILE A 174 -11.75 -15.28 1.29
N TYR A 175 -12.87 -14.58 1.49
CA TYR A 175 -14.20 -15.16 1.51
C TYR A 175 -15.11 -14.39 0.54
N PRO A 176 -14.93 -14.54 -0.79
CA PRO A 176 -15.87 -14.04 -1.79
C PRO A 176 -17.26 -14.66 -1.64
N PRO A 177 -18.32 -13.94 -2.08
CA PRO A 177 -19.63 -14.55 -2.27
C PRO A 177 -19.60 -15.70 -3.27
N ILE A 178 -20.31 -16.80 -3.01
CA ILE A 178 -20.35 -17.97 -3.90
C ILE A 178 -20.76 -17.61 -5.33
N ARG A 179 -21.75 -16.73 -5.50
CA ARG A 179 -22.18 -16.23 -6.83
C ARG A 179 -21.06 -15.57 -7.64
N LEU A 180 -20.09 -14.95 -6.97
CA LEU A 180 -18.92 -14.37 -7.65
C LEU A 180 -17.95 -15.47 -8.09
N VAL A 181 -17.79 -16.52 -7.28
CA VAL A 181 -17.00 -17.70 -7.62
C VAL A 181 -17.63 -18.44 -8.81
N ASP A 182 -18.94 -18.67 -8.80
CA ASP A 182 -19.68 -19.31 -9.90
C ASP A 182 -19.49 -18.56 -11.23
N ARG A 183 -19.64 -17.23 -11.21
CA ARG A 183 -19.41 -16.38 -12.39
C ARG A 183 -17.96 -16.43 -12.86
N THR A 184 -17.03 -16.65 -11.94
CA THR A 184 -15.60 -16.80 -12.27
C THR A 184 -15.32 -18.14 -12.93
N GLN A 185 -15.90 -19.24 -12.44
CA GLN A 185 -15.83 -20.54 -13.11
C GLN A 185 -16.41 -20.48 -14.51
N ARG A 186 -17.63 -19.91 -14.66
CA ARG A 186 -18.25 -19.73 -15.98
C ARG A 186 -17.34 -18.98 -16.96
N TYR A 187 -16.69 -17.90 -16.51
CA TYR A 187 -15.73 -17.17 -17.33
C TYR A 187 -14.50 -18.02 -17.71
N ILE A 188 -14.01 -18.85 -16.79
CA ILE A 188 -12.89 -19.78 -17.06
C ILE A 188 -13.29 -20.79 -18.14
N ASP A 189 -14.48 -21.36 -18.03
CA ASP A 189 -14.95 -22.43 -18.91
C ASP A 189 -15.36 -21.91 -20.30
N GLU A 190 -16.12 -20.81 -20.36
CA GLU A 190 -16.73 -20.32 -21.61
C GLU A 190 -15.85 -19.36 -22.40
N VAL A 191 -14.96 -18.61 -21.73
CA VAL A 191 -14.23 -17.49 -22.37
C VAL A 191 -12.73 -17.69 -22.37
N ARG A 192 -12.16 -18.22 -21.29
CA ARG A 192 -10.70 -18.40 -21.18
C ARG A 192 -10.21 -19.69 -21.82
N THR A 193 -11.03 -20.73 -21.85
CA THR A 193 -10.67 -22.08 -22.31
C THR A 193 -11.52 -22.55 -23.51
N PRO A 194 -11.67 -21.78 -24.61
CA PRO A 194 -12.07 -22.37 -25.88
C PRO A 194 -10.92 -23.16 -26.53
#